data_AF-A0A1B6CJI0-F1
#
_entry.id   AF-A0A1B6CJI0-F1
#
_cell.length_a   1.000
_cell.length_b   1.000
_cell.length_c   1.000
_cell.angle_alpha   90.00
_cell.angle_beta   90.00
_cell.angle_gamma   90.00
#
_symmetry.space_group_name_H-M   'P 1'
#
loop_
_entity.id
_entity.type
_entity.pdbx_description
1 polymer ?
#
loop_
_entity_poly.entity_id
_entity_poly.type
_entity_poly.pdbx_seq_one_letter_code
_entity_poly.pdbx_strand_id
1 'polypeptide(L)'
;MIIITSLCFFACLNWINSLDELKDTKDDVRERIYQFIDHTIRESKSTIKDLILNINNNYATADIYILFKDDIRADQKVYFTYIKNLKHNDFDENEEVCVNLLNVHSSLEKLENLPNFSKEEALQSVQGFSDSLKSLKKTLEEFYKKHHAKFDF
;
A
#
# COMPACT_ATOMS: atom_id res chain seq x y z
N MET A 1 0.95 -9.75 -18.00
CA MET A 1 -0.23 -8.99 -17.55
C MET A 1 0.26 -7.66 -16.95
N ILE A 2 0.80 -6.75 -17.77
CA ILE A 2 1.61 -5.59 -17.32
C ILE A 2 0.85 -4.24 -17.36
N ILE A 3 -0.40 -4.21 -17.84
CA ILE A 3 -1.07 -2.96 -18.20
C ILE A 3 -1.95 -2.37 -17.08
N ILE A 4 -2.34 -3.14 -16.06
CA ILE A 4 -3.31 -2.67 -15.04
C ILE A 4 -2.62 -1.97 -13.86
N THR A 5 -1.49 -2.47 -13.36
CA THR A 5 -0.73 -1.83 -12.26
C THR A 5 -0.14 -0.47 -12.66
N SER A 6 0.17 -0.26 -13.95
CA SER A 6 0.61 1.05 -14.45
C SER A 6 -0.47 2.13 -14.42
N LEU A 7 -1.74 1.81 -14.70
CA LEU A 7 -2.81 2.82 -14.79
C LEU A 7 -3.17 3.42 -13.42
N CYS A 8 -3.21 2.61 -12.37
CA CYS A 8 -3.42 3.10 -10.99
C CYS A 8 -2.25 3.96 -10.50
N PHE A 9 -1.01 3.58 -10.83
CA PHE A 9 0.17 4.38 -10.53
C PHE A 9 0.15 5.75 -11.23
N PHE A 10 -0.15 5.79 -12.54
CA PHE A 10 -0.24 7.05 -13.29
C PHE A 10 -1.44 7.91 -12.89
N ALA A 11 -2.59 7.30 -12.57
CA ALA A 11 -3.76 8.03 -12.07
C ALA A 11 -3.47 8.63 -10.69
N CYS A 12 -2.86 7.87 -9.78
CA CYS A 12 -2.47 8.38 -8.46
C CYS A 12 -1.43 9.50 -8.59
N LEU A 13 -0.38 9.34 -9.40
CA LEU A 13 0.65 10.37 -9.59
C LEU A 13 0.12 11.65 -10.25
N ASN A 14 -0.64 11.53 -11.33
CA ASN A 14 -1.20 12.70 -12.02
C ASN A 14 -2.18 13.45 -11.13
N TRP A 15 -2.99 12.73 -10.34
CA TRP A 15 -3.99 13.35 -9.49
C TRP A 15 -3.39 13.96 -8.22
N ILE A 16 -2.41 13.30 -7.59
CA ILE A 16 -1.62 13.85 -6.49
C ILE A 16 -0.96 15.17 -6.88
N ASN A 17 -0.36 15.22 -8.08
CA ASN A 17 0.30 16.44 -8.57
C ASN A 17 -0.69 17.57 -8.88
N SER A 18 -2.00 17.27 -8.97
CA SER A 18 -3.06 18.27 -9.19
C SER A 18 -3.72 18.77 -7.91
N LEU A 19 -3.37 18.23 -6.73
CA LEU A 19 -3.96 18.64 -5.46
C LEU A 19 -3.61 20.09 -5.08
N ASP A 20 -2.40 20.54 -5.41
CA ASP A 20 -1.98 21.94 -5.19
C ASP A 20 -2.75 22.94 -6.08
N GLU A 21 -3.42 22.46 -7.14
CA GLU A 21 -4.21 23.28 -8.07
C GLU A 21 -5.67 23.46 -7.63
N LEU A 22 -6.14 22.64 -6.68
CA LEU A 22 -7.52 22.65 -6.20
C LEU A 22 -7.62 23.45 -4.88
N LYS A 23 -8.63 24.33 -4.77
CA LYS A 23 -8.96 25.06 -3.52
C LYS A 23 -9.68 24.15 -2.50
N ASP A 24 -9.18 22.95 -2.32
CA ASP A 24 -9.79 21.95 -1.44
C ASP A 24 -9.44 22.23 0.02
N THR A 25 -10.31 21.82 0.94
CA THR A 25 -9.95 21.83 2.37
C THR A 25 -8.99 20.68 2.67
N LYS A 26 -8.18 20.82 3.73
CA LYS A 26 -7.28 19.75 4.18
C LYS A 26 -8.01 18.43 4.45
N ASP A 27 -9.25 18.48 4.92
CA ASP A 27 -10.07 17.29 5.18
C ASP A 27 -10.52 16.63 3.87
N ASP A 28 -10.88 17.40 2.84
CA ASP A 28 -11.22 16.87 1.51
C ASP A 28 -10.00 16.18 0.86
N VAL A 29 -8.83 16.80 0.97
CA VAL A 29 -7.56 16.21 0.49
C VAL A 29 -7.27 14.90 1.21
N ARG A 30 -7.43 14.88 2.55
CA ARG A 30 -7.24 13.68 3.39
C ARG A 30 -8.14 12.55 2.94
N GLU A 31 -9.44 12.81 2.84
CA GLU A 31 -10.46 11.80 2.50
C GLU A 31 -10.13 11.15 1.16
N ARG A 32 -9.84 11.95 0.14
CA ARG A 32 -9.54 11.43 -1.19
C ARG A 32 -8.25 10.62 -1.21
N ILE A 33 -7.17 11.10 -0.58
CA ILE A 33 -5.92 10.32 -0.44
C ILE A 33 -6.22 8.97 0.23
N TYR A 34 -7.04 8.97 1.28
CA TYR A 34 -7.41 7.75 2.00
C TYR A 34 -8.25 6.79 1.14
N GLN A 35 -9.11 7.30 0.25
CA GLN A 35 -9.87 6.48 -0.69
C GLN A 35 -8.95 5.79 -1.71
N PHE A 36 -7.92 6.49 -2.19
CA PHE A 36 -6.91 5.93 -3.06
C PHE A 36 -6.03 4.89 -2.37
N ILE A 37 -5.67 5.12 -1.10
CA ILE A 37 -4.97 4.12 -0.30
C ILE A 37 -5.83 2.86 -0.16
N ASP A 38 -7.12 2.97 0.19
CA ASP A 38 -8.01 1.79 0.30
C ASP A 38 -8.14 1.04 -1.04
N HIS A 39 -8.21 1.77 -2.16
CA HIS A 39 -8.20 1.15 -3.48
C HIS A 39 -6.90 0.38 -3.75
N THR A 40 -5.74 0.98 -3.46
CA THR A 40 -4.41 0.34 -3.64
C THR A 40 -4.28 -0.94 -2.81
N ILE A 41 -4.80 -0.94 -1.56
CA ILE A 41 -4.83 -2.13 -0.71
C ILE A 41 -5.61 -3.26 -1.38
N ARG A 42 -6.73 -2.97 -2.05
CA ARG A 42 -7.54 -3.99 -2.73
C ARG A 42 -6.78 -4.64 -3.89
N GLU A 43 -6.08 -3.85 -4.68
CA GLU A 43 -5.28 -4.35 -5.81
C GLU A 43 -4.12 -5.26 -5.31
N SER A 44 -3.44 -4.85 -4.25
CA SER A 44 -2.30 -5.56 -3.64
C SER A 44 -2.66 -6.96 -3.10
N LYS A 45 -3.95 -7.23 -2.84
CA LYS A 45 -4.40 -8.55 -2.32
C LYS A 45 -4.11 -9.69 -3.28
N SER A 46 -4.17 -9.42 -4.60
CA SER A 46 -3.91 -10.43 -5.62
C SER A 46 -2.45 -10.90 -5.56
N THR A 47 -1.50 -9.95 -5.57
CA THR A 47 -0.06 -10.18 -5.44
C THR A 47 0.28 -11.00 -4.20
N ILE A 48 -0.27 -10.66 -3.03
CA ILE A 48 -0.05 -11.42 -1.78
C ILE A 48 -0.51 -12.87 -1.91
N LYS A 49 -1.71 -13.08 -2.44
CA LYS A 49 -2.27 -14.43 -2.61
C LYS A 49 -1.39 -15.28 -3.51
N ASP A 50 -0.91 -14.70 -4.62
CA ASP A 50 -0.06 -15.39 -5.57
C ASP A 50 1.32 -15.70 -4.98
N LEU A 51 1.92 -14.78 -4.22
CA LEU A 51 3.15 -15.02 -3.47
C LEU A 51 3.00 -16.20 -2.50
N ILE A 52 1.96 -16.20 -1.66
CA ILE A 52 1.71 -17.29 -0.69
C ILE A 52 1.52 -18.63 -1.41
N LEU A 53 0.76 -18.64 -2.51
CA LEU A 53 0.51 -19.85 -3.29
C LEU A 53 1.82 -20.43 -3.85
N ASN A 54 2.67 -19.59 -4.45
CA ASN A 54 3.93 -20.02 -5.02
C ASN A 54 4.90 -20.53 -3.94
N ILE A 55 4.98 -19.88 -2.79
CA ILE A 55 5.82 -20.38 -1.69
C ILE A 55 5.31 -21.74 -1.19
N ASN A 56 4.00 -21.90 -1.02
CA ASN A 56 3.41 -23.16 -0.56
C ASN A 56 3.61 -24.31 -1.54
N ASN A 57 3.62 -24.03 -2.85
CA ASN A 57 3.92 -24.99 -3.91
C ASN A 57 5.41 -25.38 -4.00
N ASN A 58 6.26 -24.93 -3.07
CA ASN A 58 7.69 -25.23 -2.99
C ASN A 58 8.52 -24.73 -4.17
N TYR A 59 8.13 -23.62 -4.81
CA TYR A 59 9.04 -22.93 -5.72
C TYR A 59 10.21 -22.34 -4.94
N ALA A 60 11.40 -22.29 -5.56
CA ALA A 60 12.55 -21.63 -4.95
C ALA A 60 12.26 -20.14 -4.76
N THR A 61 12.59 -19.60 -3.59
CA THR A 61 12.28 -18.20 -3.23
C THR A 61 12.93 -17.17 -4.15
N ALA A 62 14.09 -17.51 -4.73
CA ALA A 62 14.73 -16.72 -5.79
C ALA A 62 13.88 -16.64 -7.07
N ASP A 63 13.29 -17.76 -7.52
CA ASP A 63 12.44 -17.79 -8.72
C ASP A 63 11.14 -17.03 -8.49
N ILE A 64 10.55 -17.17 -7.30
CA ILE A 64 9.39 -16.39 -6.89
C ILE A 64 9.71 -14.90 -6.96
N TYR A 65 10.83 -14.46 -6.38
CA TYR A 65 11.21 -13.04 -6.44
C TYR A 65 11.38 -12.55 -7.88
N ILE A 66 12.02 -13.33 -8.77
CA ILE A 66 12.17 -12.95 -10.19
C ILE A 66 10.82 -12.69 -10.85
N LEU A 67 9.79 -13.49 -10.52
CA LEU A 67 8.44 -13.35 -11.07
C LEU A 67 7.71 -12.10 -10.58
N PHE A 68 7.91 -11.68 -9.33
CA PHE A 68 7.11 -10.63 -8.66
C PHE A 68 7.86 -9.33 -8.34
N LYS A 69 9.19 -9.26 -8.57
CA LYS A 69 10.03 -8.10 -8.18
C LYS A 69 9.50 -6.76 -8.70
N ASP A 70 8.95 -6.73 -9.91
CA ASP A 70 8.53 -5.47 -10.54
C ASP A 70 7.23 -4.99 -9.89
N ASP A 71 6.33 -5.90 -9.52
CA ASP A 71 5.10 -5.58 -8.79
C ASP A 71 5.41 -5.12 -7.35
N ILE A 72 6.32 -5.82 -6.66
CA ILE A 72 6.76 -5.43 -5.30
C ILE A 72 7.33 -4.00 -5.30
N ARG A 73 8.20 -3.69 -6.26
CA ARG A 73 8.81 -2.35 -6.39
C ARG A 73 7.81 -1.28 -6.81
N ALA A 74 6.84 -1.63 -7.65
CA ALA A 74 5.76 -0.72 -8.01
C ALA A 74 4.93 -0.34 -6.78
N ASP A 75 4.52 -1.32 -5.98
CA ASP A 75 3.77 -1.10 -4.75
C ASP A 75 4.57 -0.25 -3.75
N GLN A 76 5.86 -0.54 -3.54
CA GLN A 76 6.74 0.27 -2.68
C GLN A 76 6.70 1.74 -3.07
N LYS A 77 6.85 2.02 -4.38
CA LYS A 77 6.86 3.40 -4.90
C LYS A 77 5.52 4.09 -4.69
N VAL A 78 4.40 3.38 -4.84
CA VAL A 78 3.05 3.91 -4.60
C VAL A 78 2.89 4.31 -3.12
N TYR A 79 3.17 3.38 -2.19
CA TYR A 79 3.01 3.65 -0.76
C TYR A 79 3.95 4.76 -0.27
N PHE A 80 5.19 4.80 -0.77
CA PHE A 80 6.11 5.89 -0.47
C PHE A 80 5.62 7.24 -0.97
N THR A 81 4.97 7.26 -2.13
CA THR A 81 4.37 8.48 -2.69
C THR A 81 3.25 8.98 -1.79
N TYR A 82 2.36 8.11 -1.29
CA TYR A 82 1.33 8.51 -0.32
C TYR A 82 1.91 9.13 0.95
N ILE A 83 2.97 8.53 1.51
CA ILE A 83 3.66 9.08 2.69
C ILE A 83 4.17 10.49 2.39
N LYS A 84 4.85 10.69 1.26
CA LYS A 84 5.36 12.01 0.86
C LYS A 84 4.26 13.05 0.71
N ASN A 85 3.13 12.69 0.10
CA ASN A 85 2.04 13.65 -0.10
C ASN A 85 1.34 14.02 1.20
N LEU A 86 1.15 13.06 2.09
CA LEU A 86 0.63 13.35 3.43
C LEU A 86 1.57 14.33 4.15
N LYS A 87 2.89 14.11 4.09
CA LYS A 87 3.84 15.07 4.67
C LYS A 87 3.83 16.44 3.99
N HIS A 88 3.74 16.49 2.66
CA HIS A 88 3.68 17.75 1.88
C HIS A 88 2.44 18.58 2.21
N ASN A 89 1.31 17.92 2.50
CA ASN A 89 0.06 18.59 2.90
C ASN A 89 -0.04 18.81 4.43
N ASP A 90 1.10 18.87 5.11
CA ASP A 90 1.23 19.10 6.56
C ASP A 90 0.45 18.11 7.44
N PHE A 91 0.17 16.88 6.98
CA PHE A 91 -0.42 15.85 7.85
C PHE A 91 0.62 15.39 8.87
N ASP A 92 0.19 15.17 10.12
CA ASP A 92 1.10 14.77 11.20
C ASP A 92 1.64 13.35 10.90
N GLU A 93 2.96 13.22 10.92
CA GLU A 93 3.65 11.96 10.63
C GLU A 93 3.40 10.88 11.71
N ASN A 94 2.93 11.31 12.88
CA ASN A 94 2.47 10.44 13.95
C ASN A 94 0.99 10.07 13.81
N GLU A 95 0.26 10.60 12.82
CA GLU A 95 -1.06 10.09 12.49
C GLU A 95 -0.96 8.59 12.20
N GLU A 96 -1.89 7.82 12.75
CA GLU A 96 -1.87 6.36 12.69
C GLU A 96 -1.83 5.83 11.25
N VAL A 97 -2.42 6.56 10.29
CA VAL A 97 -2.36 6.24 8.86
C VAL A 97 -0.93 6.37 8.31
N CYS A 98 -0.21 7.45 8.66
CA CYS A 98 1.19 7.64 8.26
C CYS A 98 2.09 6.53 8.82
N VAL A 99 1.91 6.18 10.10
CA VAL A 99 2.64 5.07 10.75
C VAL A 99 2.35 3.74 10.06
N ASN A 100 1.08 3.43 9.77
CA ASN A 100 0.72 2.18 9.10
C ASN A 100 1.22 2.14 7.64
N LEU A 101 1.25 3.27 6.92
CA LEU A 101 1.86 3.35 5.59
C LEU A 101 3.36 3.05 5.64
N LEU A 102 4.09 3.57 6.63
CA LEU A 102 5.51 3.27 6.84
C LEU A 102 5.75 1.79 7.15
N ASN A 103 4.86 1.16 7.93
CA ASN A 103 4.92 -0.28 8.21
C ASN A 103 4.70 -1.12 6.95
N VAL A 104 3.75 -0.72 6.09
CA VAL A 104 3.51 -1.36 4.78
C VAL A 104 4.74 -1.23 3.90
N HIS A 105 5.30 -0.03 3.76
CA HIS A 105 6.53 0.21 3.00
C HIS A 105 7.70 -0.64 3.48
N SER A 106 7.94 -0.66 4.80
CA SER A 106 9.02 -1.44 5.41
C SER A 106 8.83 -2.95 5.21
N SER A 107 7.59 -3.43 5.22
CA SER A 107 7.28 -4.85 4.96
C SER A 107 7.56 -5.23 3.51
N LEU A 108 7.24 -4.34 2.56
CA LEU A 108 7.60 -4.53 1.16
C LEU A 108 9.11 -4.50 0.94
N GLU A 109 9.86 -3.63 1.62
CA GLU A 109 11.34 -3.62 1.55
C GLU A 109 11.93 -4.95 2.00
N LYS A 110 11.36 -5.58 3.03
CA LYS A 110 11.79 -6.91 3.46
C LYS A 110 11.60 -7.98 2.38
N LEU A 111 10.56 -7.87 1.54
CA LEU A 111 10.31 -8.82 0.45
C LEU A 111 11.36 -8.76 -0.66
N GLU A 112 12.14 -7.68 -0.79
CA GLU A 112 13.29 -7.65 -1.72
C GLU A 112 14.36 -8.68 -1.34
N ASN A 113 14.38 -9.16 -0.09
CA ASN A 113 15.31 -10.17 0.39
C ASN A 113 14.80 -11.61 0.23
N LEU A 114 13.63 -11.81 -0.39
CA LEU A 114 13.08 -13.14 -0.69
C LEU A 114 14.10 -14.14 -1.26
N PRO A 115 15.01 -13.77 -2.21
CA PRO A 115 15.99 -14.71 -2.74
C PRO A 115 16.92 -15.35 -1.71
N ASN A 116 17.08 -14.69 -0.56
CA ASN A 116 17.96 -15.12 0.52
C ASN A 116 17.22 -15.81 1.67
N PHE A 117 15.89 -15.85 1.60
CA PHE A 117 15.05 -16.42 2.65
C PHE A 117 14.83 -17.91 2.45
N SER A 118 14.81 -18.63 3.58
CA SER A 118 14.16 -19.93 3.68
C SER A 118 12.66 -19.82 3.38
N LYS A 119 12.00 -20.96 3.18
CA LYS A 119 10.57 -21.02 2.89
C LYS A 119 9.76 -20.40 4.05
N GLU A 120 10.13 -20.71 5.28
CA GLU A 120 9.48 -20.22 6.49
C GLU A 120 9.63 -18.71 6.62
N GLU A 121 10.84 -18.17 6.40
CA GLU A 121 11.11 -16.73 6.44
C GLU A 121 10.36 -15.98 5.33
N ALA A 122 10.28 -16.57 4.14
CA ALA A 122 9.51 -16.02 3.02
C ALA A 122 8.02 -15.95 3.36
N LEU A 123 7.43 -17.03 3.89
CA LEU A 123 6.04 -17.04 4.34
C LEU A 123 5.78 -16.01 5.44
N GLN A 124 6.64 -15.95 6.45
CA GLN A 124 6.52 -14.97 7.53
C GLN A 124 6.60 -13.53 7.01
N SER A 125 7.48 -13.25 6.06
CA SER A 125 7.64 -11.92 5.47
C SER A 125 6.41 -11.51 4.65
N VAL A 126 5.88 -12.42 3.81
CA VAL A 126 4.65 -12.17 3.04
C VAL A 126 3.43 -12.03 3.96
N GLN A 127 3.37 -12.81 5.04
CA GLN A 127 2.32 -12.68 6.04
C GLN A 127 2.39 -11.34 6.79
N GLY A 128 3.60 -10.89 7.15
CA GLY A 128 3.82 -9.57 7.76
C GLY A 128 3.41 -8.41 6.85
N PHE A 129 3.64 -8.52 5.54
CA PHE A 129 3.12 -7.56 4.57
C PHE A 129 1.57 -7.57 4.53
N SER A 130 0.96 -8.76 4.45
CA SER A 130 -0.50 -8.91 4.54
C SER A 130 -1.08 -8.25 5.79
N ASP A 131 -0.47 -8.47 6.95
CA ASP A 131 -1.00 -7.97 8.22
C ASP A 131 -0.81 -6.45 8.35
N SER A 132 0.26 -5.89 7.79
CA SER A 132 0.43 -4.44 7.66
C SER A 132 -0.66 -3.80 6.80
N LEU A 133 -1.04 -4.41 5.68
CA LEU A 133 -2.16 -3.93 4.86
C LEU A 133 -3.50 -4.01 5.58
N LYS A 134 -3.74 -5.08 6.35
CA LYS A 134 -4.96 -5.21 7.17
C LYS A 134 -5.04 -4.13 8.24
N SER A 135 -3.92 -3.86 8.92
CA SER A 135 -3.81 -2.79 9.92
C SER A 135 -4.14 -1.44 9.31
N LEU A 136 -3.48 -1.10 8.18
CA LEU A 136 -3.76 0.14 7.46
C LEU A 136 -5.24 0.24 7.04
N LYS A 137 -5.82 -0.82 6.47
CA LYS A 137 -7.23 -0.83 6.08
C LYS A 137 -8.16 -0.57 7.27
N LYS A 138 -7.89 -1.20 8.42
CA LYS A 138 -8.66 -0.99 9.64
C LYS A 138 -8.59 0.48 10.11
N THR A 139 -7.40 1.07 10.11
CA THR A 139 -7.23 2.49 10.47
C THR A 139 -8.02 3.41 9.52
N LEU A 140 -8.05 3.12 8.21
CA LEU A 140 -8.87 3.87 7.25
C LEU A 140 -10.38 3.70 7.53
N GLU A 141 -10.85 2.49 7.81
CA GLU A 141 -12.25 2.22 8.16
C GLU A 141 -12.68 2.96 9.43
N GLU A 142 -11.81 3.05 10.44
CA GLU A 142 -12.06 3.81 11.66
C GLU A 142 -12.08 5.33 11.41
N PHE A 143 -11.19 5.83 10.56
CA PHE A 143 -11.24 7.21 10.08
C PHE A 143 -12.58 7.52 9.41
N TYR A 144 -13.01 6.72 8.44
CA TYR A 144 -14.27 6.96 7.74
C TYR A 144 -15.47 6.94 8.68
N LYS A 145 -15.52 6.00 9.63
CA LYS A 145 -16.57 5.97 10.65
C LYS A 145 -16.59 7.27 11.47
N LYS A 146 -15.44 7.77 11.90
CA LYS A 146 -15.33 8.99 12.71
C LYS A 146 -15.75 10.26 11.95
N HIS A 147 -15.45 10.34 10.65
CA HIS A 147 -15.65 11.54 9.84
C HIS A 147 -16.98 11.55 9.07
N HIS A 148 -17.52 10.38 8.70
CA HIS A 148 -18.82 10.26 8.03
C HIS A 148 -20.00 9.95 8.95
N ALA A 149 -19.78 9.60 10.24
CA ALA A 149 -20.89 9.52 11.22
C ALA A 149 -21.54 10.90 11.54
N LYS A 150 -21.04 12.00 10.95
CA LYS A 150 -21.66 13.33 11.05
C LYS A 150 -22.61 13.66 9.89
N PHE A 151 -22.71 12.79 8.89
CA PHE A 151 -23.63 12.93 7.76
C PHE A 151 -24.45 11.65 7.63
N ASP A 152 -25.41 11.45 8.53
CA ASP A 152 -26.51 10.53 8.26
C ASP A 152 -27.35 11.15 7.12
N PHE A 153 -27.39 10.45 5.98
CA PHE A 153 -28.25 10.75 4.84
C PHE A 153 -29.69 10.30 5.11
#